data_AF-A0A1B4PLD0-F1
#
_entry.id   AF-A0A1B4PLD0-F1
#
_cell.length_a   1.000
_cell.length_b   1.000
_cell.length_c   1.000
_cell.angle_alpha   90.00
_cell.angle_beta   90.00
_cell.angle_gamma   90.00
#
_symmetry.space_group_name_H-M   'P 1'
#
loop_
_entity.id
_entity.type
_entity.pdbx_description
1 polymer ?
#
loop_
_entity_poly.entity_id
_entity_poly.type
_entity_poly.pdbx_seq_one_letter_code
_entity_poly.pdbx_strand_id
1 'polypeptide(L)'
;MSDTWFQLQQFIREVRAPGVFGLDEQLTPDMDLYHDLDWEPPKIVNVMQMWAERFQVDLEDFDVAYYVPSANMRKRDVVLAVLKSPFSTKARESLAGRSLTLGMLEEAMKRGWWKRD
;
A
#
# COMPACT_ATOMS: atom_id res chain seq x y z
N MET A 1 -4.36 22.40 4.59
CA MET A 1 -4.66 20.96 4.36
C MET A 1 -5.51 20.91 3.11
N SER A 2 -5.10 20.14 2.10
CA SER A 2 -5.87 19.94 0.87
C SER A 2 -7.17 19.20 1.19
N ASP A 3 -8.27 19.54 0.52
CA ASP A 3 -9.54 18.78 0.64
C ASP A 3 -9.31 17.28 0.32
N THR A 4 -8.38 17.01 -0.59
CA THR A 4 -7.92 15.67 -0.99
C THR A 4 -7.41 14.83 0.18
N TRP A 5 -6.54 15.40 1.02
CA TRP A 5 -5.97 14.67 2.16
C TRP A 5 -7.05 14.27 3.16
N PHE A 6 -7.97 15.19 3.48
CA PHE A 6 -9.07 14.90 4.40
C PHE A 6 -9.99 13.80 3.86
N GLN A 7 -10.33 13.84 2.56
CA GLN A 7 -11.14 12.81 1.91
C GLN A 7 -10.45 11.44 1.92
N LEU A 8 -9.15 11.39 1.66
CA LEU A 8 -8.36 10.16 1.75
C LEU A 8 -8.38 9.60 3.17
N GLN A 9 -8.16 10.44 4.19
CA GLN A 9 -8.20 10.01 5.58
C GLN A 9 -9.57 9.39 5.96
N GLN A 10 -10.68 9.98 5.52
CA GLN A 10 -12.02 9.42 5.75
C GLN A 10 -12.17 8.06 5.06
N PHE A 11 -11.78 7.95 3.79
CA PHE A 11 -11.83 6.70 3.06
C PHE A 11 -11.01 5.58 3.75
N ILE A 12 -9.78 5.87 4.17
CA ILE A 12 -8.91 4.89 4.86
C ILE A 12 -9.53 4.45 6.19
N ARG A 13 -10.19 5.36 6.92
CA ARG A 13 -10.92 5.04 8.15
C ARG A 13 -12.14 4.15 7.88
N GLU A 14 -12.89 4.40 6.81
CA GLU A 14 -14.04 3.58 6.42
C GLU A 14 -13.64 2.13 6.08
N VAL A 15 -12.59 1.94 5.27
CA VAL A 15 -12.16 0.60 4.83
C VAL A 15 -11.45 -0.22 5.92
N ARG A 16 -11.02 0.41 7.02
CA ARG A 16 -10.29 -0.27 8.11
C ARG A 16 -11.17 -0.95 9.15
N ALA A 17 -12.48 -0.84 9.03
CA ALA A 17 -13.47 -1.27 10.01
C ALA A 17 -13.35 -0.52 11.36
N PRO A 18 -14.47 -0.20 12.02
CA PRO A 18 -14.45 0.44 13.33
C PRO A 18 -13.92 -0.56 14.37
N GLY A 19 -12.66 -0.40 14.80
CA GLY A 19 -12.08 -1.17 15.90
C GLY A 19 -10.59 -1.55 15.78
N VAL A 20 -9.97 -1.40 14.60
CA VAL A 20 -8.55 -1.77 14.39
C VAL A 20 -7.60 -0.65 14.79
N PHE A 21 -8.06 0.61 14.74
CA PHE A 21 -7.29 1.79 15.13
C PHE A 21 -7.96 2.43 16.35
N GLY A 22 -7.16 2.79 17.35
CA GLY A 22 -7.60 3.73 18.37
C GLY A 22 -8.07 5.02 17.69
N LEU A 23 -9.12 5.66 18.20
CA LEU A 23 -9.64 6.93 17.65
C LEU A 23 -8.55 8.00 17.46
N ASP A 24 -7.42 7.85 18.15
CA ASP A 24 -6.30 8.80 18.21
C ASP A 24 -5.11 8.48 17.30
N GLU A 25 -5.11 7.38 16.55
CA GLU A 25 -3.98 7.08 15.68
C GLU A 25 -4.02 7.98 14.43
N GLN A 26 -3.01 8.83 14.31
CA GLN A 26 -2.94 9.86 13.30
C GLN A 26 -2.41 9.25 11.99
N LEU A 27 -3.24 9.27 10.94
CA LEU A 27 -2.79 8.93 9.59
C LEU A 27 -1.84 10.01 9.09
N THR A 28 -0.68 9.60 8.58
CA THR A 28 0.32 10.51 7.99
C THR A 28 0.64 10.11 6.55
N PRO A 29 1.07 11.03 5.67
CA PRO A 29 1.32 10.74 4.25
C PRO A 29 2.44 9.71 4.01
N ASP A 30 3.36 9.56 4.95
CA ASP A 30 4.48 8.62 4.90
C ASP A 30 4.07 7.17 5.25
N MET A 31 2.88 6.95 5.82
CA MET A 31 2.41 5.61 6.15
C MET A 31 2.29 4.71 4.92
N ASP A 32 2.95 3.55 4.99
CA ASP A 32 2.94 2.49 4.00
C ASP A 32 1.73 1.54 4.16
N LEU A 33 1.07 1.20 3.05
CA LEU A 33 -0.11 0.34 3.07
C LEU A 33 0.19 -1.09 3.57
N TYR A 34 1.37 -1.63 3.30
CA TYR A 34 1.75 -2.99 3.69
C TYR A 34 2.37 -3.03 5.09
N HIS A 35 3.34 -2.16 5.37
CA HIS A 35 4.13 -2.19 6.62
C HIS A 35 3.46 -1.45 7.78
N ASP A 36 2.98 -0.22 7.57
CA ASP A 36 2.40 0.59 8.65
C ASP A 36 0.92 0.31 8.80
N LEU A 37 0.25 0.07 7.67
CA LEU A 37 -1.17 -0.24 7.69
C LEU A 37 -1.51 -1.74 7.80
N ASP A 38 -0.51 -2.60 7.79
CA ASP A 38 -0.62 -4.06 7.95
C ASP A 38 -1.69 -4.68 7.02
N TRP A 39 -1.76 -4.20 5.78
CA TRP A 39 -2.68 -4.76 4.78
C TRP A 39 -1.97 -5.74 3.89
N GLU A 40 -2.45 -6.97 3.88
CA GLU A 40 -2.00 -7.99 2.94
C GLU A 40 -2.24 -7.58 1.47
N PRO A 41 -1.41 -8.04 0.49
CA PRO A 41 -1.52 -7.64 -0.91
C PRO A 41 -2.92 -7.77 -1.53
N PRO A 42 -3.72 -8.83 -1.27
CA PRO A 42 -5.08 -8.92 -1.79
C PRO A 42 -6.00 -7.80 -1.28
N LYS A 43 -5.80 -7.36 -0.02
CA LYS A 43 -6.53 -6.23 0.56
C LYS A 43 -6.08 -4.91 -0.09
N ILE A 44 -4.78 -4.73 -0.31
CA ILE A 44 -4.24 -3.55 -1.00
C ILE A 44 -4.88 -3.42 -2.39
N VAL A 45 -4.90 -4.49 -3.19
CA VAL A 45 -5.50 -4.45 -4.54
C VAL A 45 -6.98 -4.05 -4.48
N ASN A 46 -7.75 -4.66 -3.58
CA ASN A 46 -9.17 -4.36 -3.44
C ASN A 46 -9.40 -2.90 -3.01
N VAL A 47 -8.66 -2.43 -2.00
CA VAL A 47 -8.77 -1.04 -1.53
C VAL A 47 -8.36 -0.05 -2.61
N MET A 48 -7.28 -0.32 -3.36
CA MET A 48 -6.85 0.54 -4.47
C MET A 48 -7.93 0.64 -5.55
N GLN A 49 -8.61 -0.46 -5.89
CA GLN A 49 -9.72 -0.44 -6.85
C GLN A 49 -10.91 0.40 -6.36
N MET A 50 -11.36 0.18 -5.12
CA MET A 50 -12.45 0.98 -4.53
C MET A 50 -12.10 2.47 -4.41
N TRP A 51 -10.85 2.74 -4.04
CA TRP A 51 -10.32 4.10 -3.92
C TRP A 51 -10.31 4.81 -5.28
N ALA A 52 -9.79 4.15 -6.31
CA ALA A 52 -9.71 4.68 -7.66
C ALA A 52 -11.09 4.93 -8.26
N GLU A 53 -12.04 4.02 -8.05
CA GLU A 53 -13.43 4.20 -8.47
C GLU A 53 -14.07 5.40 -7.76
N ARG A 54 -13.88 5.51 -6.44
CA ARG A 54 -14.48 6.60 -5.65
C ARG A 54 -13.94 7.98 -6.03
N PHE A 55 -12.63 8.08 -6.24
CA PHE A 55 -11.96 9.36 -6.51
C PHE A 55 -11.66 9.60 -7.98
N GLN A 56 -12.16 8.73 -8.87
CA GLN A 56 -12.00 8.81 -10.32
C GLN A 56 -10.52 8.91 -10.73
N VAL A 57 -9.68 8.05 -10.14
CA VAL A 57 -8.25 7.97 -10.44
C VAL A 57 -7.99 6.83 -11.40
N ASP A 58 -7.27 7.10 -12.49
CA ASP A 58 -6.82 6.06 -13.41
C ASP A 58 -5.73 5.17 -12.78
N LEU A 59 -5.88 3.85 -12.86
CA LEU A 59 -4.94 2.86 -12.33
C LEU A 59 -4.19 2.08 -13.42
N GLU A 60 -4.22 2.49 -14.69
CA GLU A 60 -3.57 1.76 -15.79
C GLU A 60 -2.10 1.40 -15.49
N ASP A 61 -1.38 2.29 -14.81
CA ASP A 61 0.03 2.13 -14.46
C ASP A 61 0.28 1.46 -13.08
N PHE A 62 -0.76 1.03 -12.37
CA PHE A 62 -0.63 0.43 -11.03
C PHE A 62 -0.38 -1.09 -11.09
N ASP A 63 0.68 -1.54 -10.41
CA ASP A 63 0.97 -2.96 -10.18
C ASP A 63 1.38 -3.17 -8.72
N VAL A 64 0.56 -3.90 -7.95
CA VAL A 64 0.86 -4.18 -6.53
C VAL A 64 2.18 -4.93 -6.36
N ALA A 65 2.58 -5.76 -7.32
CA ALA A 65 3.80 -6.54 -7.23
C ALA A 65 5.07 -5.69 -7.38
N TYR A 66 4.95 -4.49 -7.95
CA TYR A 66 6.03 -3.50 -7.98
C TYR A 66 6.35 -2.95 -6.58
N TYR A 67 5.31 -2.80 -5.75
CA TYR A 67 5.41 -2.24 -4.40
C TYR A 67 5.59 -3.33 -3.33
N VAL A 68 4.97 -4.49 -3.52
CA VAL A 68 5.03 -5.60 -2.57
C VAL A 68 5.46 -6.86 -3.33
N PRO A 69 6.77 -7.08 -3.54
CA PRO A 69 7.29 -8.20 -4.35
C PRO A 69 6.87 -9.58 -3.83
N SER A 70 6.56 -9.70 -2.53
CA SER A 70 6.02 -10.92 -1.92
C SER A 70 4.65 -11.33 -2.48
N ALA A 71 3.90 -10.40 -3.10
CA ALA A 71 2.63 -10.69 -3.77
C ALA A 71 2.77 -11.67 -4.95
N ASN A 72 3.94 -11.70 -5.61
CA ASN A 72 4.26 -12.63 -6.71
C ASN A 72 4.96 -13.91 -6.26
N MET A 73 5.28 -14.07 -4.96
CA MET A 73 5.91 -15.29 -4.48
C MET A 73 4.91 -16.44 -4.47
N ARG A 74 4.98 -17.30 -5.49
CA ARG A 74 4.42 -18.65 -5.42
C ARG A 74 4.99 -19.33 -4.16
N LYS A 75 4.14 -20.05 -3.42
CA LYS A 75 4.48 -20.80 -2.19
C LYS A 75 5.72 -21.72 -2.28
N ARG A 76 6.23 -21.99 -3.48
CA ARG A 76 7.40 -22.83 -3.75
C ARG A 76 8.74 -22.06 -3.63
N ASP A 77 8.77 -20.76 -3.89
CA ASP A 77 10.01 -19.97 -3.86
C ASP A 77 10.39 -19.50 -2.45
N VAL A 78 9.38 -19.36 -1.57
CA VAL A 78 9.57 -19.03 -0.15
C VAL A 78 10.41 -20.10 0.57
N VAL A 79 10.25 -21.39 0.23
CA VAL A 79 11.01 -22.49 0.86
C VAL A 79 12.50 -22.46 0.45
N LEU A 80 12.80 -22.06 -0.78
CA LEU A 80 14.18 -21.93 -1.28
C LEU A 80 14.89 -20.68 -0.73
N ALA A 81 14.16 -19.59 -0.51
CA ALA A 81 14.70 -18.36 0.08
C ALA A 81 15.05 -18.55 1.57
N VAL A 82 14.23 -19.28 2.33
CA VAL A 82 14.47 -19.59 3.75
C VAL A 82 15.71 -20.49 3.94
N LEU A 83 16.02 -21.36 2.98
CA LEU A 83 17.20 -22.24 3.03
C LEU A 83 18.54 -21.54 2.76
N LYS A 84 18.54 -20.37 2.12
CA LYS A 84 19.79 -19.72 1.66
C LYS A 84 20.33 -18.60 2.53
N SER A 85 19.54 -17.98 3.42
CA SER A 85 20.11 -16.97 4.33
C SER A 85 19.11 -16.54 5.41
N PRO A 86 19.38 -16.80 6.70
CA PRO A 86 18.72 -16.06 7.75
C PRO A 86 19.38 -14.66 7.82
N PHE A 87 18.63 -13.62 7.45
CA PHE A 87 18.93 -12.21 7.75
C PHE A 87 20.10 -11.52 7.01
N SER A 88 20.06 -11.48 5.67
CA SER A 88 20.80 -10.47 4.91
C SER A 88 19.99 -9.17 4.82
N THR A 89 20.56 -8.05 5.25
CA THR A 89 19.99 -6.68 5.09
C THR A 89 19.66 -6.37 3.64
N LYS A 90 20.45 -6.88 2.69
CA LYS A 90 20.20 -6.75 1.24
C LYS A 90 18.99 -7.53 0.76
N ALA A 91 18.70 -8.70 1.37
CA ALA A 91 17.50 -9.44 1.07
C ALA A 91 16.28 -8.68 1.60
N ARG A 92 16.37 -8.09 2.80
CA ARG A 92 15.35 -7.18 3.34
C ARG A 92 15.15 -5.95 2.45
N GLU A 93 16.19 -5.29 1.96
CA GLU A 93 16.05 -4.15 1.05
C GLU A 93 15.45 -4.57 -0.32
N SER A 94 15.75 -5.77 -0.81
CA SER A 94 15.13 -6.30 -2.04
C SER A 94 13.69 -6.81 -1.86
N LEU A 95 13.32 -7.17 -0.61
CA LEU A 95 12.00 -7.67 -0.22
C LEU A 95 11.11 -6.60 0.40
N ALA A 96 11.68 -5.47 0.85
CA ALA A 96 10.98 -4.32 1.40
C ALA A 96 10.08 -3.66 0.36
N GLY A 97 10.21 -4.05 -0.91
CA GLY A 97 9.45 -3.46 -1.98
C GLY A 97 9.70 -1.96 -2.07
N ARG A 98 9.00 -1.30 -2.98
CA ARG A 98 8.91 0.16 -2.91
C ARG A 98 7.70 0.47 -2.04
N SER A 99 7.84 1.41 -1.10
CA SER A 99 6.72 1.77 -0.25
C SER A 99 5.55 2.28 -1.07
N LEU A 100 4.36 1.78 -0.77
CA LEU A 100 3.09 2.26 -1.32
C LEU A 100 2.44 3.10 -0.23
N THR A 101 2.65 4.41 -0.25
CA THR A 101 2.27 5.30 0.87
C THR A 101 0.98 6.06 0.64
N LEU A 102 0.36 6.53 1.71
CA LEU A 102 -0.83 7.40 1.65
C LEU A 102 -0.58 8.71 0.89
N GLY A 103 0.64 9.26 0.93
CA GLY A 103 1.01 10.44 0.18
C GLY A 103 1.00 10.22 -1.32
N MET A 104 1.38 9.02 -1.79
CA MET A 104 1.26 8.67 -3.21
C MET A 104 -0.19 8.63 -3.67
N LEU A 105 -1.10 8.09 -2.83
CA LEU A 105 -2.54 8.14 -3.09
C LEU A 105 -3.02 9.60 -3.15
N GLU A 106 -2.65 10.43 -2.19
CA GLU A 106 -3.04 11.85 -2.20
C GLU A 106 -2.58 12.56 -3.49
N GLU A 107 -1.33 12.33 -3.92
CA GLU A 107 -0.80 12.90 -5.16
C GLU A 107 -1.51 12.40 -6.42
N ALA A 108 -1.85 11.11 -6.46
CA ALA A 108 -2.60 10.53 -7.56
C ALA A 108 -4.05 11.08 -7.62
N MET A 109 -4.70 11.34 -6.47
CA MET A 109 -6.00 12.03 -6.43
C MET A 109 -5.91 13.46 -6.97
N LYS A 110 -4.83 14.20 -6.66
CA LYS A 110 -4.63 15.56 -7.20
C LYS A 110 -4.45 15.56 -8.72
N ARG A 111 -3.84 14.50 -9.26
CA ARG A 111 -3.51 14.38 -10.70
C ARG A 111 -4.64 13.74 -11.50
N GLY A 112 -5.40 12.84 -10.90
CA GLY A 112 -6.44 12.03 -11.57
C GLY A 112 -5.91 10.72 -12.18
N TRP A 113 -4.62 10.40 -12.01
CA TRP A 113 -4.04 9.13 -12.46
C TRP A 113 -2.90 8.67 -11.56
N TRP A 114 -2.69 7.36 -11.50
CA TRP A 114 -1.56 6.73 -10.84
C TRP A 114 -0.30 6.89 -11.70
N LYS A 115 0.79 7.29 -11.07
CA LYS A 115 2.11 7.31 -11.70
C LYS A 115 3.08 6.54 -10.82
N ARG A 116 3.77 5.58 -11.43
CA ARG A 116 4.92 4.92 -10.80
C ARG A 116 6.07 5.93 -10.70
N ASP A 117 6.58 6.12 -9.49
CA ASP A 117 7.86 6.79 -9.25
C ASP A 117 9.05 5.85 -9.54
#